data_AF-A0A5B7IHJ5-F1
#
_entry.id   AF-A0A5B7IHJ5-F1
#
_cell.length_a   1.000
_cell.length_b   1.000
_cell.length_c   1.000
_cell.angle_alpha   90.00
_cell.angle_beta   90.00
_cell.angle_gamma   90.00
#
_symmetry.space_group_name_H-M   'P 1'
#
loop_
_entity.id
_entity.type
_entity.pdbx_description
1 polymer ?
#
loop_
_entity_poly.entity_id
_entity_poly.type
_entity_poly.pdbx_seq_one_letter_code
_entity_poly.pdbx_strand_id
1 'polypeptide(L)'
;MPKTIIKRVQDGTEEFDQEVEEVIRLGRYSEGVKRPMKVKMRSQVAVEEIMARKGKLADDVDHKEIWIKRDMSLDEREKEKAVRREAMEKIE
;
A
#
# COMPACT_ATOMS: atom_id res chain seq x y z
N MET A 1 4.99 -8.65 9.25
CA MET A 1 5.61 -8.66 7.90
C MET A 1 4.50 -8.89 6.88
N PRO A 2 4.51 -8.26 5.69
CA PRO A 2 3.36 -7.72 4.93
C PRO A 2 1.99 -8.37 5.12
N LYS A 3 1.88 -9.71 5.11
CA LYS A 3 0.68 -10.47 5.48
C LYS A 3 0.04 -10.03 6.81
N THR A 4 0.82 -9.76 7.86
CA THR A 4 0.30 -9.27 9.15
C THR A 4 -0.36 -7.90 9.04
N ILE A 5 0.23 -7.01 8.23
CA ILE A 5 -0.26 -5.66 8.00
C ILE A 5 -1.55 -5.73 7.19
N ILE A 6 -1.57 -6.59 6.16
CA ILE A 6 -2.74 -6.86 5.33
C ILE A 6 -3.90 -7.41 6.17
N LYS A 7 -3.64 -8.38 7.07
CA LYS A 7 -4.64 -8.88 8.03
C LYS A 7 -5.19 -7.78 8.93
N ARG A 8 -4.39 -6.77 9.29
CA ARG A 8 -4.83 -5.66 10.14
C ARG A 8 -5.72 -4.65 9.40
N VAL A 9 -5.54 -4.52 8.08
CA VAL A 9 -6.41 -3.70 7.21
C VAL A 9 -7.74 -4.42 6.92
N GLN A 10 -7.79 -5.74 7.10
CA GLN A 10 -8.95 -6.57 6.87
C GLN A 10 -10.01 -6.42 7.97
N ASP A 11 -11.27 -6.36 7.57
CA ASP A 11 -12.44 -6.30 8.45
C ASP A 11 -13.45 -7.29 7.87
N GLY A 12 -13.45 -8.54 8.37
CA GLY A 12 -14.32 -9.61 7.87
C GLY A 12 -13.68 -10.99 7.84
N THR A 13 -14.37 -11.92 7.16
CA THR A 13 -13.99 -13.34 6.97
C THR A 13 -13.17 -13.62 5.73
N GLU A 14 -13.01 -12.66 4.81
CA GLU A 14 -12.03 -12.80 3.74
C GLU A 14 -10.63 -12.94 4.33
N GLU A 15 -9.73 -13.61 3.61
CA GLU A 15 -8.35 -13.81 4.03
C GLU A 15 -7.42 -13.27 2.95
N PHE A 16 -7.17 -11.96 2.96
CA PHE A 16 -6.33 -11.31 1.94
C PHE A 16 -4.89 -11.84 1.98
N ASP A 17 -4.46 -12.47 3.08
CA ASP A 17 -3.16 -13.11 3.16
C ASP A 17 -3.03 -14.36 2.29
N GLN A 18 -4.15 -15.00 1.93
CA GLN A 18 -4.19 -16.09 0.96
C GLN A 18 -4.12 -15.58 -0.49
N GLU A 19 -4.54 -14.34 -0.72
CA GLU A 19 -4.48 -13.69 -2.03
C GLU A 19 -3.10 -13.09 -2.35
N VAL A 20 -2.16 -13.11 -1.39
CA VAL A 20 -0.78 -12.72 -1.63
C VAL A 20 -0.09 -13.79 -2.48
N GLU A 21 0.21 -13.45 -3.74
CA GLU A 21 0.93 -14.31 -4.67
C GLU A 21 2.44 -14.26 -4.41
N GLU A 22 3.00 -13.05 -4.34
CA GLU A 22 4.45 -12.85 -4.20
C GLU A 22 4.77 -11.68 -3.28
N VAL A 23 5.90 -11.79 -2.57
CA VAL A 23 6.46 -10.70 -1.75
C VAL A 23 7.94 -10.56 -2.06
N ILE A 24 8.33 -9.39 -2.57
CA ILE A 24 9.71 -9.10 -3.00
C ILE A 24 10.22 -7.89 -2.23
N ARG A 25 11.44 -7.94 -1.68
CA ARG A 25 12.08 -6.76 -1.10
C ARG A 25 12.77 -5.95 -2.21
N LEU A 26 12.48 -4.66 -2.31
CA LEU A 26 13.09 -3.76 -3.29
C LEU A 26 14.47 -3.26 -2.83
N GLY A 27 15.34 -2.89 -3.77
CA GLY A 27 16.68 -2.35 -3.50
C GLY A 27 17.78 -3.39 -3.21
N ARG A 28 18.97 -2.94 -2.81
CA ARG A 28 20.06 -3.82 -2.34
C ARG A 28 19.95 -4.06 -0.84
N TYR A 29 20.48 -5.19 -0.36
CA TYR A 29 20.58 -5.42 1.08
C TYR A 29 21.59 -4.46 1.71
N SER A 30 21.20 -3.84 2.80
CA SER A 30 22.07 -3.06 3.68
C SER A 30 21.69 -3.36 5.12
N GLU A 31 22.71 -3.54 5.97
CA GLU A 31 22.52 -3.86 7.37
C GLU A 31 21.84 -2.69 8.10
N GLY A 32 20.84 -2.98 8.94
CA GLY A 32 20.09 -1.98 9.71
C GLY A 32 19.01 -1.17 8.95
N VAL A 33 18.93 -1.25 7.61
CA VAL A 33 17.93 -0.49 6.83
C VAL A 33 16.70 -1.34 6.49
N LYS A 34 15.51 -0.88 6.88
CA LYS A 34 14.24 -1.49 6.47
C LYS A 34 13.98 -1.21 4.99
N ARG A 35 14.03 -2.26 4.16
CA ARG A 35 13.78 -2.19 2.72
C ARG A 35 12.28 -2.18 2.41
N PRO A 36 11.82 -1.41 1.40
CA PRO A 36 10.44 -1.51 0.93
C PRO A 36 10.12 -2.92 0.43
N MET A 37 8.89 -3.35 0.65
CA MET A 37 8.40 -4.65 0.19
C MET A 37 7.30 -4.43 -0.86
N LYS A 38 7.47 -5.03 -2.03
CA LYS A 38 6.45 -5.10 -3.07
C LYS A 38 5.66 -6.38 -2.89
N VAL A 39 4.35 -6.25 -2.81
CA VAL A 39 3.42 -7.37 -2.63
C VAL A 39 2.59 -7.47 -3.89
N LYS A 40 2.57 -8.64 -4.52
CA LYS A 40 1.71 -8.95 -5.66
C LYS A 40 0.53 -9.74 -5.14
N MET A 41 -0.68 -9.23 -5.41
CA MET A 41 -1.94 -9.89 -5.05
C MET A 41 -2.49 -10.61 -6.28
N ARG A 42 -3.26 -11.67 -6.07
CA ARG A 42 -3.96 -12.41 -7.12
C ARG A 42 -5.15 -11.63 -7.68
N SER A 43 -5.94 -11.03 -6.78
CA SER A 43 -7.12 -10.25 -7.14
C SER A 43 -6.84 -8.75 -7.12
N GLN A 44 -7.28 -8.07 -8.18
CA GLN A 44 -7.30 -6.61 -8.24
C GLN A 44 -8.26 -6.02 -7.20
N VAL A 45 -9.37 -6.70 -6.93
CA VAL A 45 -10.38 -6.26 -5.94
C VAL A 45 -9.75 -6.15 -4.55
N ALA A 46 -8.94 -7.14 -4.17
CA ALA A 46 -8.22 -7.14 -2.89
C ALA A 46 -7.26 -5.94 -2.76
N VAL A 47 -6.58 -5.55 -3.85
CA VAL A 47 -5.70 -4.37 -3.86
C VAL A 47 -6.49 -3.09 -3.66
N GLU A 48 -7.65 -2.95 -4.33
CA GLU A 48 -8.53 -1.79 -4.22
C GLU A 48 -9.08 -1.66 -2.80
N GLU A 49 -9.53 -2.76 -2.19
CA GLU A 49 -10.04 -2.76 -0.82
C GLU A 49 -8.97 -2.42 0.21
N ILE A 50 -7.76 -2.98 0.09
CA ILE A 50 -6.64 -2.62 0.97
C ILE A 50 -6.31 -1.13 0.82
N MET A 51 -6.33 -0.59 -0.40
CA MET A 51 -6.05 0.83 -0.64
C MET A 51 -7.12 1.75 -0.07
N ALA A 52 -8.40 1.38 -0.15
CA ALA A 52 -9.50 2.13 0.45
C ALA A 52 -9.44 2.11 1.98
N ARG A 53 -9.05 0.97 2.57
CA ARG A 53 -9.05 0.75 4.02
C ARG A 53 -7.71 1.04 4.70
N LYS A 54 -6.64 1.38 3.96
CA LYS A 54 -5.31 1.63 4.52
C LYS A 54 -5.26 2.70 5.61
N GLY A 55 -6.23 3.63 5.63
CA GLY A 55 -6.35 4.67 6.66
C GLY A 55 -6.47 4.10 8.07
N LYS A 56 -7.01 2.88 8.24
CA LYS A 56 -7.11 2.19 9.54
C LYS A 56 -5.75 1.91 10.19
N LEU A 57 -4.68 1.85 9.40
CA LEU A 57 -3.33 1.70 9.95
C LEU A 57 -2.82 2.96 10.66
N ALA A 58 -3.41 4.13 10.39
CA ALA A 58 -3.01 5.36 11.06
C ALA A 58 -3.33 5.34 12.57
N ASP A 59 -4.38 4.61 12.96
CA ASP A 59 -4.79 4.44 14.35
C ASP A 59 -3.98 3.38 15.11
N ASP A 60 -3.27 2.49 14.41
CA ASP A 60 -2.55 1.36 15.02
C ASP A 60 -1.12 1.74 15.44
N VAL A 61 -0.85 1.68 16.75
CA VAL A 61 0.39 2.18 17.39
C VAL A 61 1.66 1.51 16.85
N ASP A 62 1.60 0.22 16.50
CA ASP A 62 2.75 -0.54 16.00
C ASP A 62 3.02 -0.33 14.50
N HIS A 63 2.06 0.29 13.78
CA HIS A 63 2.11 0.41 12.32
C HIS A 63 2.04 1.86 11.82
N LYS A 64 2.11 2.87 12.70
CA LYS A 64 2.03 4.31 12.35
C LYS A 64 3.06 4.76 11.30
N GLU A 65 4.23 4.12 11.27
CA GLU A 65 5.32 4.47 10.35
C GLU A 65 5.26 3.71 9.01
N ILE A 66 4.19 2.96 8.76
CA ILE A 66 4.05 2.15 7.54
C ILE A 66 3.23 2.88 6.50
N TRP A 67 3.77 3.01 5.30
CA TRP A 67 3.06 3.54 4.14
C TRP A 67 2.73 2.45 3.13
N ILE A 68 1.45 2.35 2.78
CA ILE A 68 0.97 1.52 1.67
C ILE A 68 0.69 2.44 0.47
N LYS A 69 1.39 2.17 -0.64
CA LYS A 69 1.24 2.88 -1.91
C LYS A 69 1.00 1.87 -3.02
N ARG A 70 0.18 2.26 -3.99
CA ARG A 70 -0.02 1.51 -5.23
C ARG A 70 1.25 1.61 -6.07
N ASP A 71 1.67 0.47 -6.61
CA ASP A 71 2.73 0.44 -7.62
C ASP A 71 2.12 0.97 -8.92
N MET A 72 2.69 2.06 -9.44
CA MET A 72 2.22 2.73 -10.64
C MET A 72 3.40 2.97 -11.56
N SER A 73 3.14 2.99 -12.87
CA SER A 73 4.10 3.47 -13.84
C SER A 73 4.42 4.95 -13.63
N LEU A 74 5.51 5.43 -14.24
CA LEU A 74 5.89 6.84 -14.17
C LEU A 74 4.79 7.75 -14.71
N ASP A 75 4.20 7.39 -15.84
CA ASP A 75 3.13 8.15 -16.50
C ASP A 75 1.87 8.25 -15.61
N GLU A 76 1.41 7.13 -15.05
CA GLU A 76 0.27 7.12 -14.12
C GLU A 76 0.54 7.98 -12.88
N ARG A 77 1.77 7.94 -12.36
CA ARG A 77 2.17 8.73 -11.21
C ARG A 77 2.22 10.24 -11.52
N GLU A 78 2.61 10.62 -12.73
CA GLU A 78 2.58 12.03 -13.16
C GLU A 78 1.14 12.52 -13.33
N LYS A 79 0.26 11.69 -13.92
CA LYS A 79 -1.18 11.99 -14.03
C LYS A 79 -1.83 12.17 -12.66
N GLU A 80 -1.56 11.28 -11.70
CA GLU A 80 -2.09 11.40 -10.32
C GLU A 80 -1.63 12.72 -9.67
N LYS A 81 -0.35 13.08 -9.82
CA LYS A 81 0.19 14.34 -9.29
C LYS A 81 -0.44 15.56 -9.94
N ALA A 82 -0.68 15.52 -11.26
CA ALA A 82 -1.31 16.61 -11.99
C ALA A 82 -2.74 16.86 -11.49
N VAL A 83 -3.55 15.79 -11.36
CA VAL A 83 -4.92 15.88 -10.82
C VAL A 83 -4.91 16.44 -9.39
N ARG A 84 -3.99 15.99 -8.54
CA ARG A 84 -3.87 16.51 -7.17
C ARG A 84 -3.52 18.00 -7.13
N ARG A 85 -2.63 18.46 -8.01
CA ARG A 85 -2.27 19.89 -8.11
C ARG A 85 -3.44 20.73 -8.56
N GLU A 86 -4.14 20.29 -9.61
CA GLU A 86 -5.34 20.98 -10.11
C GLU A 86 -6.42 21.07 -9.03
N ALA A 87 -6.63 20.00 -8.26
CA ALA A 87 -7.57 20.00 -7.15
C ALA A 87 -7.16 20.95 -6.00
N MET A 88 -5.86 21.05 -5.69
CA MET A 88 -5.37 22.00 -4.68
C MET A 88 -5.52 23.45 -5.15
N GLU A 89 -5.25 23.74 -6.41
CA GLU A 89 -5.36 25.08 -6.99
C GLU A 89 -6.81 25.58 -7.04
N LYS A 90 -7.78 24.67 -7.18
CA LYS A 90 -9.22 25.00 -7.15
C LYS A 90 -9.79 25.21 -5.73
N ILE A 91 -9.04 24.85 -4.69
CA ILE A 91 -9.44 25.02 -3.28
C ILE A 91 -8.93 26.36 -2.73
N GLU A 92 -7.97 27.00 -3.41
CA GLU A 92 -7.51 28.37 -3.15
C GLU A 92 -8.45 29.40 -3.79
#